data_AF-A0A7W0ZTH1-F1
#
_entry.id   AF-A0A7W0ZTH1-F1
#
_cell.length_a   1.000
_cell.length_b   1.000
_cell.length_c   1.000
_cell.angle_alpha   90.00
_cell.angle_beta   90.00
_cell.angle_gamma   90.00
#
_symmetry.space_group_name_H-M   'P 1'
#
loop_
_entity.id
_entity.type
_entity.pdbx_description
1 polymer ?
#
loop_
_entity_poly.entity_id
_entity_poly.type
_entity_poly.pdbx_seq_one_letter_code
_entity_poly.pdbx_strand_id
1 'polypeptide(L)'
;MASLIPVGDGPNARCKLCGKTAVGPCARCKAAVCGDCCELTEGGATTFAICLSCVKRGGSTLAPAWLGLLGWLALVVLPLAAVAVALRLLLRH
;
A
#
# COMPACT_ATOMS: atom_id res chain seq x y z
N MET A 1 30.79 -13.33 32.15
CA MET A 1 29.85 -12.19 32.08
C MET A 1 29.71 -11.81 30.62
N ALA A 2 28.61 -12.23 29.97
CA ALA A 2 28.39 -11.95 28.55
C ALA A 2 28.04 -10.47 28.37
N SER A 3 28.91 -9.74 27.71
CA SER A 3 28.69 -8.33 27.36
C SER A 3 27.77 -8.29 26.14
N LEU A 4 26.51 -7.90 26.33
CA LEU A 4 25.59 -7.63 25.23
C LEU A 4 26.07 -6.34 24.55
N ILE A 5 26.42 -6.44 23.27
CA ILE A 5 26.72 -5.28 22.44
C ILE A 5 25.44 -4.43 22.38
N PRO A 6 25.46 -3.16 22.82
CA PRO A 6 24.35 -2.27 22.51
C PRO A 6 24.34 -2.14 20.98
N VAL A 7 23.38 -2.79 20.33
CA VAL A 7 23.01 -2.42 18.97
C VAL A 7 22.54 -0.99 19.09
N GLY A 8 23.45 -0.06 18.81
CA GLY A 8 23.21 1.35 18.94
C GLY A 8 22.00 1.69 18.10
N ASP A 9 20.94 2.14 18.76
CA ASP A 9 19.93 2.97 18.15
C ASP A 9 20.68 4.16 17.53
N GLY A 10 20.93 4.06 16.22
CA GLY A 10 21.42 5.16 15.42
C GLY A 10 20.57 6.40 15.69
N PRO A 11 21.10 7.61 15.40
CA PRO A 11 20.61 8.90 15.90
C PRO A 11 19.08 8.89 16.05
N ASN A 12 18.61 8.82 17.31
CA ASN A 12 17.21 8.62 17.70
C ASN A 12 16.27 9.18 16.64
N ALA A 13 15.83 8.32 15.73
CA ALA A 13 15.21 8.79 14.52
C ALA A 13 13.99 9.61 14.93
N ARG A 14 13.82 10.81 14.39
CA ARG A 14 12.72 11.68 14.80
C ARG A 14 11.47 11.28 14.03
N CYS A 15 10.34 11.23 14.71
CA CYS A 15 9.07 10.97 14.07
C CYS A 15 8.83 12.07 13.02
N LYS A 16 8.57 11.64 11.77
CA LYS A 16 8.27 12.55 10.66
C LYS A 16 7.03 13.44 10.91
N LEU A 17 6.12 13.02 11.78
CA LEU A 17 4.84 13.71 12.02
C LEU A 17 4.90 14.65 13.23
N CYS A 18 5.47 14.22 14.36
CA CYS A 18 5.43 15.00 15.60
C CYS A 18 6.81 15.36 16.18
N GLY A 19 7.91 14.88 15.59
CA GLY A 19 9.28 15.16 16.06
C GLY A 19 9.70 14.46 17.36
N LYS A 20 8.82 13.68 18.01
CA LYS A 20 9.20 12.81 19.13
C LYS A 20 10.17 11.71 18.69
N THR A 21 10.80 11.02 19.62
CA THR A 21 11.61 9.83 19.34
C THR A 21 10.77 8.79 18.61
N ALA A 22 11.22 8.36 17.44
CA ALA A 22 10.59 7.30 16.67
C ALA A 22 10.93 5.95 17.28
N VAL A 23 9.98 5.03 17.18
CA VAL A 23 10.13 3.64 17.67
C VAL A 23 10.38 2.67 16.52
N GLY A 24 10.11 3.06 15.27
CA GLY A 24 10.37 2.22 14.10
C GLY A 24 9.86 2.83 12.78
N PRO A 25 10.09 2.13 11.65
CA PRO A 25 9.67 2.58 10.33
C PRO A 25 8.21 2.21 10.02
N CYS A 26 7.50 3.11 9.32
CA CYS A 26 6.18 2.82 8.74
C CYS A 26 6.29 1.72 7.67
N ALA A 27 5.41 0.71 7.71
CA ALA A 27 5.44 -0.41 6.77
C ALA A 27 5.31 0.02 5.30
N ARG A 28 4.55 1.10 5.04
CA ARG A 28 4.22 1.58 3.69
C ARG A 28 5.24 2.56 3.10
N CYS A 29 5.61 3.61 3.84
CA CYS A 29 6.52 4.65 3.33
C CYS A 29 7.94 4.58 3.89
N LYS A 30 8.22 3.61 4.79
CA LYS A 30 9.52 3.39 5.46
C LYS A 30 10.06 4.56 6.28
N ALA A 31 9.29 5.64 6.45
CA ALA A 31 9.67 6.77 7.29
C ALA A 31 9.59 6.41 8.79
N ALA A 32 10.48 6.97 9.60
CA ALA A 32 10.50 6.77 11.05
C ALA A 32 9.30 7.44 11.74
N VAL A 33 8.61 6.70 12.61
CA VAL A 33 7.42 7.15 13.34
C VAL A 33 7.42 6.71 14.80
N CYS A 34 6.79 7.50 15.67
CA CYS A 34 6.54 7.13 17.07
C CYS A 34 5.21 6.34 17.19
N GLY A 35 5.01 5.67 18.32
CA GLY A 35 3.82 4.87 18.61
C GLY A 35 2.51 5.65 18.49
N ASP A 36 2.48 6.92 18.92
CA ASP A 36 1.29 7.78 18.85
C ASP A 36 0.91 8.19 17.41
N CYS A 37 1.88 8.19 16.50
CA CYS A 37 1.72 8.69 15.13
C CYS A 37 1.57 7.56 14.10
N CYS A 38 1.32 6.34 14.57
CA CYS A 38 1.03 5.18 13.76
C CYS A 38 -0.21 4.42 14.27
N GLU A 39 -0.86 3.73 13.37
CA GLU A 39 -1.92 2.78 13.65
C GLU A 39 -1.37 1.37 13.40
N LEU A 40 -1.66 0.45 14.31
CA LEU A 40 -1.30 -0.95 14.16
C LEU A 40 -2.35 -1.60 13.27
N THR A 41 -1.93 -2.03 12.08
CA THR A 41 -2.77 -2.75 11.15
C THR A 41 -2.38 -4.22 11.16
N GLU A 42 -3.37 -5.09 11.30
CA GLU A 42 -3.19 -6.52 11.20
C GLU A 42 -3.21 -6.92 9.72
N GLY A 43 -2.09 -7.48 9.25
CA GLY A 43 -1.98 -8.07 7.92
C GLY A 43 -1.68 -9.56 8.07
N GLY A 44 -2.71 -10.39 8.12
CA GLY A 44 -2.56 -11.84 8.30
C GLY A 44 -1.97 -12.20 9.68
N ALA A 45 -0.82 -12.87 9.71
CA ALA A 45 -0.17 -13.36 10.94
C ALA A 45 0.77 -12.33 11.62
N THR A 46 0.84 -11.11 11.10
CA THR A 46 1.81 -10.09 11.54
C THR A 46 1.16 -8.73 11.69
N THR A 47 1.47 -8.07 12.80
CA THR A 47 1.03 -6.70 13.08
C THR A 47 2.06 -5.71 12.56
N PHE A 48 1.63 -4.73 11.77
CA PHE A 48 2.50 -3.71 11.19
C PHE A 48 2.06 -2.31 11.58
N ALA A 49 3.02 -1.42 11.82
CA ALA A 49 2.74 0.00 12.07
C ALA A 49 2.61 0.79 10.75
N ILE A 50 1.48 1.42 10.51
CA ILE A 50 1.25 2.34 9.38
C ILE A 50 1.08 3.76 9.93
N CYS A 51 1.85 4.72 9.43
CA CYS A 51 1.73 6.11 9.90
C CYS A 51 0.39 6.74 9.51
N LEU A 52 -0.13 7.65 10.35
CA LEU A 52 -1.44 8.28 10.14
C LEU A 52 -1.58 8.97 8.77
N SER A 53 -0.50 9.52 8.23
CA SER A 53 -0.49 10.09 6.87
C SER A 53 -0.70 9.05 5.77
N CYS A 54 -0.15 7.84 5.96
CA CYS A 54 -0.33 6.71 5.04
C CYS A 54 -1.70 6.06 5.21
N VAL A 55 -2.24 6.01 6.43
CA VAL A 55 -3.63 5.57 6.68
C VAL A 55 -4.61 6.49 5.96
N LYS A 56 -4.47 7.81 6.15
CA LYS A 56 -5.31 8.83 5.50
C LYS A 56 -5.24 8.75 3.96
N ARG A 57 -4.07 8.44 3.41
CA ARG A 57 -3.89 8.20 1.95
C ARG A 57 -4.33 6.81 1.51
N GLY A 58 -4.37 5.82 2.40
CA GLY A 58 -4.78 4.46 2.10
C GLY A 58 -6.22 4.40 1.63
N GLY A 59 -7.11 5.19 2.25
CA GLY A 59 -8.50 5.33 1.80
C GLY A 59 -8.64 6.02 0.43
N SER A 60 -7.66 6.85 0.02
CA SER A 60 -7.72 7.61 -1.24
C SER A 60 -6.97 6.98 -2.42
N THR A 61 -6.30 5.84 -2.23
CA THR A 61 -5.36 5.27 -3.22
C THR A 61 -5.81 3.97 -3.87
N LEU A 62 -7.06 3.55 -3.68
CA LEU A 62 -7.62 2.46 -4.48
C LEU A 62 -7.85 2.86 -5.94
N ALA A 63 -8.06 4.14 -6.25
CA ALA A 63 -8.32 4.61 -7.61
C ALA A 63 -7.27 4.16 -8.66
N PRO A 64 -5.95 4.37 -8.47
CA PRO A 64 -4.95 3.92 -9.45
C PRO A 64 -4.86 2.38 -9.55
N ALA A 65 -5.03 1.66 -8.44
CA ALA A 65 -5.03 0.20 -8.46
C ALA A 65 -6.26 -0.36 -9.19
N TRP A 66 -7.42 0.27 -9.00
CA TRP A 66 -8.66 -0.05 -9.70
C TRP A 66 -8.60 0.28 -11.18
N LEU A 67 -7.94 1.37 -11.58
CA LEU A 67 -7.72 1.69 -13.00
C LEU A 67 -6.86 0.63 -13.69
N GLY A 68 -5.83 0.11 -13.01
CA GLY A 68 -5.04 -1.02 -13.53
C GLY A 68 -5.89 -2.28 -13.72
N LEU A 69 -6.72 -2.62 -12.72
CA LEU A 69 -7.62 -3.76 -12.80
C LEU A 69 -8.68 -3.61 -13.90
N LEU A 70 -9.34 -2.45 -13.98
CA LEU A 70 -10.34 -2.15 -15.00
C LEU A 70 -9.72 -2.10 -16.40
N GLY A 71 -8.51 -1.55 -16.53
CA GLY A 71 -7.77 -1.53 -17.79
C GLY A 71 -7.45 -2.95 -18.28
N TRP A 72 -6.96 -3.82 -17.40
CA TRP A 72 -6.73 -5.23 -17.73
C TRP A 72 -8.01 -5.96 -18.10
N LEU A 73 -9.10 -5.71 -17.35
CA LEU A 73 -10.41 -6.29 -17.65
C LEU A 73 -10.94 -5.83 -19.03
N ALA A 74 -10.86 -4.53 -19.32
CA ALA A 74 -11.27 -3.97 -20.60
C ALA A 74 -10.45 -4.54 -21.77
N LEU A 75 -9.14 -4.74 -21.58
CA LEU A 75 -8.25 -5.35 -22.58
C LEU A 75 -8.71 -6.75 -22.98
N VAL A 76 -9.23 -7.55 -22.04
CA VAL A 76 -9.72 -8.91 -22.32
C VAL A 76 -11.14 -8.89 -22.88
N VAL A 77 -12.02 -8.07 -22.32
CA VAL A 77 -13.45 -8.07 -22.65
C VAL A 77 -13.75 -7.38 -23.99
N LEU A 78 -13.11 -6.24 -24.28
CA LEU A 78 -13.36 -5.48 -25.50
C LEU A 78 -13.09 -6.25 -26.81
N PRO A 79 -11.98 -6.99 -27.00
CA PRO A 79 -11.75 -7.73 -28.24
C PRO A 79 -12.75 -8.87 -28.41
N LEU A 80 -13.11 -9.58 -27.33
CA LEU A 80 -14.13 -10.62 -27.37
C LEU A 80 -15.50 -10.05 -27.76
N ALA A 81 -15.88 -8.92 -27.16
CA ALA A 81 -17.10 -8.21 -27.53
C ALA A 81 -17.08 -7.74 -28.99
N ALA A 82 -15.95 -7.22 -29.47
CA ALA A 82 -15.79 -6.77 -30.86
C ALA A 82 -15.96 -7.93 -31.84
N VAL A 83 -15.35 -9.09 -31.58
CA VAL A 83 -15.49 -10.30 -32.42
C VAL A 83 -16.94 -10.78 -32.43
N ALA A 84 -17.59 -10.85 -31.26
CA ALA A 84 -18.99 -11.26 -31.17
C ALA A 84 -19.93 -10.33 -31.96
N VAL A 85 -19.72 -9.01 -31.88
CA VAL A 85 -20.48 -8.02 -32.64
C VAL A 85 -20.22 -8.16 -34.14
N ALA A 86 -18.96 -8.30 -34.56
CA ALA A 86 -18.59 -8.48 -35.96
C ALA A 86 -19.24 -9.74 -36.56
N LEU A 87 -19.17 -10.87 -35.85
CA LEU A 87 -19.82 -12.12 -36.25
C LEU A 87 -21.34 -11.94 -36.34
N ARG A 88 -21.97 -11.27 -35.37
CA ARG A 88 -23.42 -11.02 -35.40
C ARG A 88 -23.83 -10.17 -36.60
N LEU A 89 -23.02 -9.20 -37.00
CA LEU A 89 -23.29 -8.35 -38.17
C LEU A 89 -23.11 -9.14 -39.48
N LEU A 90 -22.07 -9.96 -39.57
CA LEU A 90 -21.81 -10.84 -40.72
C LEU A 90 -22.87 -11.92 -40.90
N LEU A 91 -23.39 -12.50 -39.81
CA LEU A 91 -24.46 -13.50 -39.83
C LEU A 91 -25.87 -12.92 -40.05
N ARG A 92 -26.01 -11.59 -39.95
CA ARG A 92 -27.27 -10.87 -40.20
C ARG A 92 -27.41 -10.40 -41.64
N HIS A 93 -26.31 -10.33 -42.38
CA HIS A 93 -26.28 -10.10 -43.81
C HIS A 93 -26.30 -11.44 -44.56
#